data_AF-A0A5B7A2T4-F1
#
_entry.id   AF-A0A5B7A2T4-F1
#
_cell.length_a   1.000
_cell.length_b   1.000
_cell.length_c   1.000
_cell.angle_alpha   90.00
_cell.angle_beta   90.00
_cell.angle_gamma   90.00
#
_symmetry.space_group_name_H-M   'P 1'
#
loop_
_entity.id
_entity.type
_entity.pdbx_description
1 polymer ?
#
loop_
_entity_poly.entity_id
_entity_poly.type
_entity_poly.pdbx_seq_one_letter_code
_entity_poly.pdbx_strand_id
1 'polypeptide(L)'
;MLSGIGFVWPALMIASSAFQAGSSILKESVFIDAAAHLKGKLLDIFVVNSFGSGFQALFVLIFLPFLSNLKGIPFSQLPLYLKSGAGCFFNIAANAPGCNGAPLLPLLYIITNIAFNISLLNLVKISSAVVSSLAAMASVPISIYILSLPLPYLPEGVSLSPFFLLGGMILVIGLILYNIPQPLKQDSEIR
;
A
#
# COMPACT_ATOMS: atom_id res chain seq x y z
N MET A 1 0.61 29.74 6.84
CA MET A 1 1.97 29.17 7.02
C MET A 1 2.10 27.91 6.15
N LEU A 2 2.54 28.02 4.89
CA LEU A 2 2.96 26.89 4.01
C LEU A 2 3.49 27.33 2.62
N SER A 3 3.83 28.61 2.44
CA SER A 3 4.08 29.22 1.12
C SER A 3 5.40 28.80 0.44
N GLY A 4 6.32 28.11 1.11
CA GLY A 4 7.60 27.66 0.52
C GLY A 4 7.79 26.15 0.37
N ILE A 5 6.92 25.35 1.00
CA ILE A 5 7.02 23.88 1.08
C ILE A 5 5.84 23.22 0.34
N GLY A 6 4.84 24.01 -0.06
CA GLY A 6 3.53 23.53 -0.50
C GLY A 6 3.51 22.72 -1.80
N PHE A 7 4.48 22.90 -2.72
CA PHE A 7 4.51 22.14 -3.97
C PHE A 7 5.44 20.92 -3.94
N VAL A 8 6.51 20.97 -3.14
CA VAL A 8 7.52 19.91 -3.10
C VAL A 8 6.93 18.59 -2.61
N TRP A 9 6.08 18.63 -1.57
CA TRP A 9 5.45 17.41 -1.05
C TRP A 9 4.43 16.79 -2.01
N PRO A 10 3.47 17.54 -2.60
CA PRO A 10 2.63 17.00 -3.66
C PRO A 10 3.43 16.43 -4.83
N ALA A 11 4.47 17.13 -5.29
CA ALA A 11 5.33 16.63 -6.37
C ALA A 11 6.04 15.33 -5.99
N LEU A 12 6.56 15.23 -4.77
CA LEU A 12 7.19 14.01 -4.24
C LEU A 12 6.18 12.86 -4.13
N MET A 13 4.95 13.15 -3.69
CA MET A 13 3.87 12.16 -3.61
C MET A 13 3.48 11.65 -5.00
N ILE A 14 3.32 12.54 -5.99
CA ILE A 14 3.05 12.18 -7.39
C ILE A 14 4.17 11.29 -7.94
N ALA A 15 5.42 11.69 -7.73
CA ALA A 15 6.58 10.90 -8.17
C ALA A 15 6.59 9.51 -7.51
N SER A 16 6.33 9.42 -6.20
CA SER A 16 6.23 8.14 -5.48
C SER A 16 5.09 7.26 -6.02
N SER A 17 3.91 7.85 -6.26
CA SER A 17 2.77 7.14 -6.84
C SER A 17 3.03 6.65 -8.25
N ALA A 18 3.82 7.38 -9.05
CA ALA A 18 4.22 6.94 -10.39
C ALA A 18 5.07 5.66 -10.35
N PHE A 19 6.02 5.55 -9.40
CA PHE A 19 6.79 4.31 -9.20
C PHE A 19 5.91 3.14 -8.73
N GLN A 20 4.95 3.41 -7.84
CA GLN A 20 3.99 2.39 -7.39
C GLN A 20 3.12 1.89 -8.55
N ALA A 21 2.63 2.79 -9.40
CA ALA A 21 1.87 2.44 -10.59
C ALA A 21 2.73 1.64 -11.59
N GLY A 22 3.96 2.07 -11.85
CA GLY A 22 4.91 1.35 -12.69
C GLY A 22 5.18 -0.07 -12.17
N SER A 23 5.36 -0.25 -10.86
CA SER A 23 5.50 -1.58 -10.26
C SER A 23 4.28 -2.48 -10.52
N SER A 24 3.07 -1.93 -10.44
CA SER A 24 1.83 -2.68 -10.71
C SER A 24 1.73 -3.13 -12.17
N ILE A 25 2.02 -2.22 -13.12
CA ILE A 25 2.00 -2.49 -14.56
C ILE A 25 3.06 -3.54 -14.93
N LEU A 26 4.25 -3.47 -14.33
CA LEU A 26 5.30 -4.47 -14.56
C LEU A 26 4.87 -5.86 -14.04
N LYS A 27 4.23 -5.93 -12.86
CA LYS A 27 3.69 -7.20 -12.32
C LYS A 27 2.61 -7.78 -13.23
N GLU A 28 1.70 -6.94 -13.74
CA GLU A 28 0.69 -7.33 -14.73
C GLU A 28 1.36 -7.88 -16.01
N SER A 29 2.36 -7.18 -16.53
CA SER A 29 3.12 -7.60 -17.72
C SER A 29 3.78 -8.97 -17.51
N VAL A 30 4.34 -9.23 -16.33
CA VAL A 30 4.91 -10.54 -15.97
C VAL A 30 3.85 -11.64 -15.96
N PHE A 31 2.63 -11.38 -15.48
CA PHE A 31 1.56 -12.38 -15.52
C PHE A 31 1.09 -12.68 -16.96
N ILE A 32 0.97 -11.65 -17.80
CA ILE A 32 0.61 -11.80 -19.21
C ILE A 32 1.69 -12.60 -19.96
N ASP A 33 2.95 -12.21 -19.79
CA ASP A 33 4.09 -12.85 -20.45
C ASP A 33 4.27 -14.31 -19.99
N ALA A 34 4.09 -14.58 -18.70
CA ALA A 34 4.15 -15.94 -18.18
C ALA A 34 3.03 -16.82 -18.74
N ALA A 35 1.82 -16.29 -18.95
CA ALA A 35 0.73 -17.06 -19.57
C ALA A 35 1.08 -17.46 -21.02
N ALA A 36 1.74 -16.58 -21.77
CA ALA A 36 2.22 -16.86 -23.11
C ALA A 36 3.34 -17.92 -23.14
N HIS A 37 4.32 -17.83 -22.24
CA HIS A 37 5.46 -18.74 -22.20
C HIS A 37 5.17 -20.11 -21.56
N LEU A 38 4.24 -20.17 -20.60
CA LEU A 38 3.92 -21.39 -19.86
C LEU A 38 2.80 -22.23 -20.49
N LYS A 39 2.49 -22.01 -21.78
CA LYS A 39 1.45 -22.75 -22.54
C LYS A 39 0.10 -22.77 -21.81
N GLY A 40 -0.30 -21.65 -21.21
CA GLY A 40 -1.56 -21.52 -20.47
C GLY A 40 -1.51 -21.95 -18.99
N LYS A 41 -0.35 -22.38 -18.46
CA LYS A 41 -0.20 -22.58 -17.02
C LYS A 41 0.01 -21.23 -16.33
N LEU A 42 -0.82 -20.92 -15.35
CA LEU A 42 -0.75 -19.64 -14.63
C LEU A 42 0.45 -19.61 -13.69
N LEU A 43 1.23 -18.52 -13.75
CA LEU A 43 2.29 -18.26 -12.77
C LEU A 43 1.69 -18.14 -11.37
N ASP A 44 2.37 -18.73 -10.39
CA ASP A 44 1.96 -18.66 -9.00
C ASP A 44 2.19 -17.24 -8.44
N ILE A 45 1.15 -16.73 -7.80
CA ILE A 45 1.13 -15.41 -7.15
C ILE A 45 2.19 -15.36 -6.04
N PHE A 46 2.40 -16.46 -5.33
CA PHE A 46 3.38 -16.52 -4.24
C PHE A 46 4.81 -16.31 -4.73
N VAL A 47 5.15 -16.75 -5.94
CA VAL A 47 6.47 -16.52 -6.54
C VAL A 47 6.69 -15.02 -6.75
N VAL A 48 5.76 -14.35 -7.45
CA VAL A 48 5.86 -12.92 -7.74
C VAL A 48 5.86 -12.08 -6.45
N ASN A 49 5.00 -12.42 -5.49
CA ASN A 49 4.94 -11.72 -4.20
C ASN A 49 6.22 -11.91 -3.37
N SER A 50 6.80 -13.12 -3.38
CA SER A 50 8.02 -13.42 -2.61
C SER A 50 9.24 -12.74 -3.21
N PHE A 51 9.41 -12.78 -4.54
CA PHE A 51 10.49 -12.04 -5.20
C PHE A 51 10.34 -10.53 -4.99
N GLY A 52 9.12 -9.99 -5.14
CA GLY A 52 8.85 -8.58 -4.88
C GLY A 52 9.19 -8.17 -3.45
N SER A 53 8.76 -8.93 -2.45
CA SER A 53 9.05 -8.68 -1.04
C SER A 53 10.53 -8.85 -0.70
N GLY A 54 11.20 -9.85 -1.28
CA GLY A 54 12.62 -10.10 -1.07
C GLY A 54 13.50 -8.97 -1.60
N PHE A 55 13.28 -8.51 -2.83
CA PHE A 55 13.99 -7.36 -3.37
C PHE A 55 13.64 -6.07 -2.62
N GLN A 56 12.38 -5.87 -2.24
CA GLN A 56 11.99 -4.73 -1.40
C GLN A 56 12.77 -4.72 -0.08
N ALA A 57 12.86 -5.85 0.62
CA ALA A 57 13.64 -5.97 1.85
C ALA A 57 15.13 -5.66 1.61
N LEU A 58 15.72 -6.18 0.52
CA LEU A 58 17.10 -5.91 0.14
C LEU A 58 17.35 -4.41 -0.08
N PHE A 59 16.53 -3.75 -0.91
CA PHE A 59 16.67 -2.32 -1.18
C PHE A 59 16.43 -1.48 0.08
N VAL A 60 15.45 -1.83 0.92
CA VAL A 60 15.22 -1.15 2.20
C VAL A 60 16.45 -1.25 3.09
N LEU A 61 17.08 -2.42 3.19
CA LEU A 61 18.31 -2.59 3.99
C LEU A 61 19.48 -1.78 3.44
N ILE A 62 19.64 -1.72 2.11
CA ILE A 62 20.68 -0.93 1.45
C ILE A 62 20.46 0.57 1.67
N PHE A 63 19.21 1.04 1.56
CA PHE A 63 18.87 2.46 1.72
C PHE A 63 18.65 2.89 3.17
N LEU A 64 18.53 1.94 4.11
CA LEU A 64 18.32 2.21 5.53
C LEU A 64 19.28 3.27 6.12
N PRO A 65 20.62 3.20 5.94
CA PRO A 65 21.53 4.21 6.50
C PRO A 65 21.25 5.62 5.97
N PHE A 66 20.89 5.75 4.70
CA PHE A 66 20.53 7.02 4.07
C PHE A 66 19.19 7.56 4.60
N LEU A 67 18.15 6.71 4.60
CA LEU A 67 16.81 7.07 5.08
C LEU A 67 16.80 7.40 6.57
N SER A 68 17.57 6.67 7.39
CA SER A 68 17.73 6.95 8.81
C SER A 68 18.39 8.31 9.04
N ASN A 69 19.39 8.67 8.23
CA ASN A 69 20.03 9.98 8.32
C ASN A 69 19.05 11.12 7.98
N LEU A 70 18.24 10.96 6.92
CA LEU A 70 17.17 11.91 6.58
C LEU A 70 16.13 12.08 7.69
N LYS A 71 15.87 11.01 8.46
CA LYS A 71 14.96 11.03 9.62
C LYS A 71 15.62 11.54 10.91
N GLY A 72 16.90 11.95 10.85
CA GLY A 72 17.64 12.53 11.98
C GLY A 72 18.40 11.53 12.85
N ILE A 73 18.55 10.26 12.42
CA ILE A 73 19.31 9.24 13.16
C ILE A 73 20.71 9.11 12.53
N PRO A 74 21.79 9.43 13.25
CA PRO A 74 23.15 9.29 12.72
C PRO A 74 23.51 7.82 12.54
N PHE A 75 24.35 7.54 11.54
CA PHE A 75 24.75 6.16 11.19
C PHE A 75 25.36 5.38 12.37
N SER A 76 26.10 6.07 13.25
CA SER A 76 26.70 5.46 14.45
C SER A 76 25.68 4.93 15.45
N GLN A 77 24.47 5.51 15.49
CA GLN A 77 23.40 5.11 16.41
C GLN A 77 22.45 4.09 15.79
N LEU A 78 22.55 3.83 14.48
CA LEU A 78 21.65 2.93 13.77
C LEU A 78 21.63 1.50 14.34
N PRO A 79 22.78 0.85 14.66
CA PRO A 79 22.76 -0.49 15.24
C PRO A 79 22.08 -0.53 16.62
N LEU A 80 22.31 0.49 17.44
CA LEU A 80 21.68 0.62 18.76
C LEU A 80 20.17 0.84 18.61
N TYR A 81 19.75 1.68 17.66
CA TYR A 81 18.36 1.95 17.35
C TYR A 81 17.62 0.67 16.89
N LEU A 82 18.23 -0.13 16.01
CA LEU A 82 17.68 -1.42 15.58
C LEU A 82 17.59 -2.42 16.73
N LYS A 83 18.62 -2.48 17.59
CA LYS A 83 18.62 -3.36 18.77
C LYS A 83 17.49 -3.00 19.75
N SER A 84 17.31 -1.71 20.04
CA SER A 84 16.22 -1.23 20.89
C SER A 84 14.85 -1.50 20.26
N GLY A 85 14.72 -1.30 18.94
CA GLY A 85 13.51 -1.63 18.20
C GLY A 85 13.18 -3.12 18.23
N ALA A 86 14.17 -4.00 18.08
CA ALA A 86 13.99 -5.45 18.22
C ALA A 86 13.61 -5.84 19.66
N GLY A 87 14.24 -5.25 20.67
CA GLY A 87 13.89 -5.48 22.08
C GLY A 87 12.45 -5.07 22.39
N CYS A 88 11.98 -3.99 21.78
CA CYS A 88 10.59 -3.55 21.83
C CYS A 88 9.65 -4.54 21.11
N PHE A 89 10.00 -4.94 19.88
CA PHE A 89 9.21 -5.87 19.07
C PHE A 89 9.03 -7.23 19.74
N PHE A 90 10.09 -7.81 20.30
CA PHE A 90 10.04 -9.09 21.02
C PHE A 90 9.53 -8.96 22.46
N ASN A 91 9.12 -7.76 22.88
CA ASN A 91 8.65 -7.46 24.24
C ASN A 91 9.65 -7.88 25.34
N ILE A 92 10.95 -7.82 25.03
CA ILE A 92 12.04 -8.10 25.97
C ILE A 92 12.27 -6.88 26.89
N ALA A 93 11.85 -5.69 26.43
CA ALA A 93 11.94 -4.42 27.17
C ALA A 93 10.53 -3.85 27.49
N ALA A 94 9.66 -4.66 28.12
CA ALA A 94 8.25 -4.32 28.39
C ALA A 94 8.04 -2.99 29.17
N ASN A 95 9.05 -2.52 29.90
CA ASN A 95 9.00 -1.27 30.68
C ASN A 95 9.55 -0.05 29.93
N ALA A 96 9.96 -0.18 28.67
CA ALA A 96 10.43 0.94 27.87
C ALA A 96 9.24 1.80 27.40
N PRO A 97 9.28 3.13 27.59
CA PRO A 97 8.22 4.02 27.13
C PRO A 97 8.11 3.93 25.60
N GLY A 98 6.89 3.70 25.10
CA GLY A 98 6.61 3.58 23.67
C GLY A 98 6.51 2.15 23.11
N CYS A 99 6.70 1.11 23.93
CA CYS A 99 6.55 -0.29 23.52
C CYS A 99 5.15 -0.90 23.77
N ASN A 100 4.17 -0.04 24.10
CA ASN A 100 2.81 -0.48 24.39
C ASN A 100 2.19 -1.17 23.17
N GLY A 101 1.68 -2.40 23.38
CA GLY A 101 1.03 -3.19 22.34
C GLY A 101 1.97 -4.10 21.51
N ALA A 102 3.28 -4.06 21.74
CA ALA A 102 4.19 -5.08 21.20
C ALA A 102 4.10 -6.39 21.99
N PRO A 103 4.20 -7.57 21.35
CA PRO A 103 4.43 -7.82 19.93
C PRO A 103 3.15 -7.82 19.08
N LEU A 104 1.98 -7.81 19.70
CA LEU A 104 0.71 -8.12 19.05
C LEU A 104 0.34 -7.14 17.92
N LEU A 105 0.44 -5.83 18.18
CA LEU A 105 0.06 -4.80 17.22
C LEU A 105 0.99 -4.78 15.98
N PRO A 106 2.33 -4.85 16.12
CA PRO A 106 3.22 -5.06 14.97
C PRO A 106 2.94 -6.35 14.19
N LEU A 107 2.66 -7.47 14.87
CA LEU A 107 2.34 -8.74 14.20
C LEU A 107 1.03 -8.64 13.42
N LEU A 108 -0.01 -8.03 13.99
CA LEU A 108 -1.28 -7.79 13.30
C LEU A 108 -1.07 -6.93 12.06
N TYR A 109 -0.26 -5.87 12.16
CA TYR A 109 0.12 -5.05 11.01
C TYR A 109 0.80 -5.86 9.91
N ILE A 110 1.77 -6.72 10.27
CA ILE A 110 2.50 -7.58 9.32
C ILE A 110 1.53 -8.55 8.62
N ILE A 111 0.68 -9.24 9.38
CA ILE A 111 -0.29 -10.20 8.83
C ILE A 111 -1.25 -9.51 7.86
N THR A 112 -1.81 -8.37 8.26
CA THR A 112 -2.73 -7.60 7.41
C THR A 112 -2.03 -7.08 6.15
N ASN A 113 -0.78 -6.61 6.23
CA ASN A 113 -0.03 -6.17 5.05
C ASN A 113 0.26 -7.32 4.08
N ILE A 114 0.63 -8.50 4.58
CA ILE A 114 0.87 -9.68 3.75
C ILE A 114 -0.44 -10.09 3.05
N ALA A 115 -1.55 -10.16 3.79
CA ALA A 115 -2.86 -10.46 3.23
C ALA A 115 -3.27 -9.43 2.16
N PHE A 116 -3.06 -8.15 2.43
CA PHE A 116 -3.36 -7.08 1.48
C PHE A 116 -2.54 -7.18 0.19
N ASN A 117 -1.22 -7.39 0.29
CA ASN A 117 -0.35 -7.54 -0.87
C ASN A 117 -0.73 -8.76 -1.73
N ILE A 118 -1.06 -9.89 -1.10
CA ILE A 118 -1.52 -11.10 -1.82
C ILE A 118 -2.86 -10.84 -2.50
N SER A 119 -3.82 -10.23 -1.80
CA SER A 119 -5.14 -9.91 -2.35
C SER A 119 -5.06 -8.95 -3.53
N LEU A 120 -4.26 -7.89 -3.43
CA LEU A 120 -4.04 -6.95 -4.54
C LEU A 120 -3.38 -7.64 -5.74
N LEU A 121 -2.39 -8.50 -5.50
CA LEU A 121 -1.70 -9.22 -6.58
C LEU A 121 -2.62 -10.25 -7.25
N ASN A 122 -3.46 -10.92 -6.48
CA ASN A 122 -4.52 -11.78 -7.02
C ASN A 122 -5.50 -10.97 -7.88
N LEU A 123 -5.86 -9.75 -7.45
CA LEU A 123 -6.73 -8.87 -8.21
C LEU A 123 -6.06 -8.43 -9.53
N VAL A 124 -4.78 -8.04 -9.51
CA VAL A 124 -4.02 -7.74 -10.74
C VAL A 124 -4.02 -8.93 -11.68
N LYS A 125 -3.83 -10.15 -11.17
CA LYS A 125 -3.78 -11.37 -11.98
C LYS A 125 -5.10 -11.69 -12.69
N ILE A 126 -6.25 -11.46 -12.03
CA ILE A 126 -7.57 -11.79 -12.61
C ILE A 126 -8.20 -10.65 -13.41
N SER A 127 -7.71 -9.43 -13.25
CA SER A 127 -8.31 -8.23 -13.84
C SER A 127 -7.27 -7.39 -14.58
N SER A 128 -6.85 -6.26 -14.01
CA SER A 128 -5.77 -5.40 -14.52
C SER A 128 -5.14 -4.58 -13.41
N ALA A 129 -3.98 -3.96 -13.67
CA ALA A 129 -3.38 -3.02 -12.73
C ALA A 129 -4.30 -1.82 -12.43
N VAL A 130 -5.10 -1.37 -13.41
CA VAL A 130 -6.03 -0.24 -13.25
C VAL A 130 -7.18 -0.59 -12.32
N VAL A 131 -7.84 -1.73 -12.53
CA VAL A 131 -8.95 -2.19 -11.66
C VAL A 131 -8.43 -2.44 -10.24
N SER A 132 -7.24 -3.02 -10.10
CA SER A 132 -6.61 -3.23 -8.79
C SER A 132 -6.29 -1.91 -8.07
N SER A 133 -5.75 -0.92 -8.79
CA SER A 133 -5.51 0.42 -8.23
C SER A 133 -6.80 1.12 -7.80
N LEU A 134 -7.87 0.99 -8.59
CA LEU A 134 -9.19 1.55 -8.25
C LEU A 134 -9.78 0.88 -7.00
N ALA A 135 -9.71 -0.44 -6.90
CA ALA A 135 -10.13 -1.17 -5.72
C ALA A 135 -9.32 -0.75 -4.47
N ALA A 136 -8.01 -0.56 -4.62
CA ALA A 136 -7.17 -0.03 -3.55
C ALA A 136 -7.56 1.40 -3.16
N MET A 137 -7.92 2.26 -4.11
CA MET A 137 -8.37 3.63 -3.85
C MET A 137 -9.69 3.68 -3.05
N ALA A 138 -10.56 2.69 -3.20
CA ALA A 138 -11.78 2.60 -2.39
C ALA A 138 -11.49 2.46 -0.88
N SER A 139 -10.31 1.94 -0.50
CA SER A 139 -9.90 1.85 0.90
C SER A 139 -9.68 3.22 1.56
N VAL A 140 -9.36 4.27 0.78
CA VAL A 140 -9.06 5.61 1.29
C VAL A 140 -10.27 6.25 1.97
N PRO A 141 -11.44 6.44 1.32
CA PRO A 141 -12.61 7.02 1.98
C PRO A 141 -13.09 6.15 3.15
N ILE A 142 -13.01 4.82 3.03
CA ILE A 142 -13.37 3.88 4.10
C ILE A 142 -12.47 4.09 5.32
N SER A 143 -11.15 4.18 5.11
CA SER A 143 -10.18 4.38 6.20
C SER A 143 -10.41 5.72 6.90
N ILE A 144 -10.68 6.78 6.13
CA ILE A 144 -10.94 8.10 6.73
C ILE A 144 -12.21 8.08 7.58
N TYR A 145 -13.26 7.40 7.11
CA TYR A 145 -14.48 7.23 7.90
C TYR A 145 -14.21 6.46 9.21
N ILE A 146 -13.51 5.32 9.14
CA ILE A 146 -13.19 4.50 10.31
C ILE A 146 -12.31 5.25 11.31
N LEU A 147 -11.28 5.96 10.82
CA LEU A 147 -10.37 6.74 11.67
C LEU A 147 -11.01 7.99 12.29
N SER A 148 -12.18 8.40 11.78
CA SER A 148 -12.95 9.49 12.37
C SER A 148 -13.78 9.05 13.58
N LEU A 149 -13.98 7.74 13.75
CA LEU A 149 -14.66 7.17 14.92
C LEU A 149 -13.72 7.13 16.13
N PRO A 150 -14.26 7.18 17.36
CA PRO A 150 -13.45 6.99 18.56
C PRO A 150 -12.94 5.55 18.61
N LEU A 151 -11.63 5.37 18.44
CA LEU A 151 -10.96 4.06 18.44
C LEU A 151 -10.21 3.83 19.75
N PRO A 152 -9.97 2.56 20.17
CA PRO A 152 -9.29 2.25 21.44
C PRO A 152 -7.93 2.92 21.64
N TYR A 153 -7.21 3.20 20.56
CA TYR A 153 -5.90 3.89 20.56
C TYR A 153 -5.96 5.32 20.03
N LEU A 154 -7.14 5.79 19.60
CA LEU A 154 -7.38 7.12 19.04
C LEU A 154 -8.70 7.67 19.64
N PRO A 155 -8.68 8.15 20.90
CA PRO A 155 -9.91 8.42 21.66
C PRO A 155 -10.66 9.67 21.21
N GLU A 156 -9.98 10.62 20.56
CA GLU A 156 -10.61 11.82 20.01
C GLU A 156 -11.17 11.52 18.62
N GLY A 157 -12.48 11.27 18.54
CA GLY A 157 -13.19 11.23 17.27
C GLY A 157 -13.23 12.60 16.62
N VAL A 158 -13.23 12.64 15.28
CA VAL A 158 -13.29 13.89 14.51
C VAL A 158 -14.58 13.98 13.71
N SER A 159 -15.20 15.16 13.66
CA SER A 159 -16.37 15.38 12.82
C SER A 159 -15.94 15.63 11.37
N LEU A 160 -16.48 14.84 10.45
CA LEU A 160 -16.21 14.99 9.02
C LEU A 160 -17.06 16.13 8.43
N SER A 161 -16.42 16.99 7.63
CA SER A 161 -17.13 18.04 6.89
C SER A 161 -18.12 17.43 5.88
N PRO A 162 -19.32 18.02 5.69
CA PRO A 162 -20.26 17.57 4.66
C PRO A 162 -19.65 17.53 3.25
N PHE A 163 -18.73 18.44 2.93
CA PHE A 163 -18.03 18.46 1.64
C PHE A 163 -17.11 17.24 1.47
N PHE A 164 -16.51 16.78 2.56
CA PHE A 164 -15.68 15.58 2.55
C PHE A 164 -16.51 14.33 2.30
N LEU A 165 -17.68 14.23 2.95
CA LEU A 165 -18.63 13.14 2.71
C LEU A 165 -19.12 13.14 1.25
N LEU A 166 -19.45 14.31 0.71
CA LEU A 166 -19.83 14.45 -0.69
C LEU A 166 -18.71 13.99 -1.65
N GLY A 167 -17.47 14.42 -1.40
CA GLY A 167 -16.32 13.98 -2.20
C GLY A 167 -16.09 12.47 -2.13
N GLY A 168 -16.22 11.87 -0.94
CA GLY A 168 -16.14 10.43 -0.74
C GLY A 168 -17.24 9.68 -1.52
N MET A 169 -18.47 10.18 -1.49
CA MET A 169 -19.58 9.59 -2.25
C MET A 169 -19.35 9.67 -3.77
N ILE A 170 -18.88 10.82 -4.27
CA ILE A 170 -18.54 10.99 -5.70
C ILE A 170 -17.46 9.98 -6.12
N LEU A 171 -16.41 9.81 -5.30
CA LEU A 171 -15.33 8.86 -5.56
C LEU A 171 -15.87 7.42 -5.65
N VAL A 172 -16.69 7.00 -4.66
CA VAL A 172 -17.29 5.65 -4.63
C VAL A 172 -18.23 5.42 -5.81
N ILE A 173 -19.05 6.41 -6.20
CA ILE A 173 -19.92 6.32 -7.37
C ILE A 173 -19.09 6.19 -8.65
N GLY A 174 -18.04 7.00 -8.82
CA GLY A 174 -17.14 6.91 -9.98
C GLY A 174 -16.48 5.54 -10.09
N LEU A 175 -16.06 4.97 -8.95
CA LEU A 175 -15.52 3.61 -8.87
C LEU A 175 -16.54 2.55 -9.28
N ILE A 176 -17.79 2.67 -8.83
CA ILE A 176 -18.87 1.75 -9.21
C ILE A 176 -19.13 1.84 -10.72
N LEU A 177 -19.30 3.06 -11.25
CA LEU A 177 -19.56 3.28 -12.68
C LEU A 177 -18.45 2.71 -13.58
N TYR A 178 -17.18 2.82 -13.15
CA TYR A 178 -16.06 2.25 -13.90
C TYR A 178 -16.09 0.71 -13.95
N ASN A 179 -16.55 0.06 -12.86
CA ASN A 179 -16.61 -1.40 -12.77
C ASN A 179 -17.88 -2.01 -13.38
N ILE A 180 -18.87 -1.21 -13.80
CA ILE A 180 -20.04 -1.71 -14.52
C ILE A 180 -19.56 -2.27 -15.87
N PRO A 181 -19.86 -3.55 -16.19
CA PRO A 181 -19.55 -4.11 -17.50
C PRO A 181 -20.20 -3.25 -18.58
N GLN A 182 -19.38 -2.64 -19.44
CA GLN A 182 -19.92 -2.01 -20.63
C GLN A 182 -20.44 -3.13 -21.54
N PRO A 183 -21.68 -3.05 -22.05
CA PRO A 183 -22.16 -4.00 -23.03
C PRO A 183 -21.19 -3.96 -24.21
N LEU A 184 -20.63 -5.13 -24.54
CA LEU A 184 -19.78 -5.30 -25.72
C LEU A 184 -20.52 -4.68 -26.91
N LYS A 185 -19.84 -3.79 -27.62
CA LYS A 185 -20.28 -3.35 -28.95
C LYS A 185 -20.20 -4.59 -29.85
N GLN A 186 -21.26 -5.39 -29.84
CA GLN A 186 -21.47 -6.46 -30.81
C GLN A 186 -21.63 -5.79 -32.19
N ASP A 187 -20.95 -6.38 -33.17
CA ASP A 187 -20.91 -6.04 -34.60
C ASP A 187 -20.07 -4.84 -35.04
N SER A 188 -18.84 -5.15 -35.48
CA SER A 188 -18.39 -4.87 -36.86
C SER A 188 -16.99 -5.44 -37.11
N GLU A 189 -16.88 -6.74 -37.42
CA GLU A 189 -15.93 -7.32 -38.40
C GLU A 189 -16.29 -8.80 -38.63
N ILE A 190 -17.44 -9.03 -39.27
CA ILE A 190 -17.56 -10.09 -40.28
C ILE A 190 -17.80 -9.35 -41.60
N ARG A 191 -16.71 -9.09 -42.32
CA ARG A 191 -16.68 -9.16 -43.78
C ARG A 191 -15.24 -9.35 -44.23
#